data_AF-A0A959AML8-F1
#
_entry.id   AF-A0A959AML8-F1
#
_cell.length_a   1.000
_cell.length_b   1.000
_cell.length_c   1.000
_cell.angle_alpha   90.00
_cell.angle_beta   90.00
_cell.angle_gamma   90.00
#
_symmetry.space_group_name_H-M   'P 1'
#
loop_
_entity.id
_entity.type
_entity.pdbx_description
1 polymer ?
#
loop_
_entity_poly.entity_id
_entity_poly.type
_entity_poly.pdbx_seq_one_letter_code
_entity_poly.pdbx_strand_id
1 'polypeptide(L)'
;MNAQEKQQFLEHWKTTRQKGAFRYIVATAISWGTITVFLIRFFMVVFEQGFAWPALRDAFNSREFLLYWGVFLIGGLFYAVTMWFYFNWQYRKLEAAQQLQNEEQEADSQSV
;
A
#
# COMPACT_ATOMS: atom_id res chain seq x y z
N MET A 1 3.93 16.65 -6.86
CA MET A 1 4.70 15.61 -7.58
C MET A 1 5.52 16.28 -8.65
N ASN A 2 6.83 16.33 -8.42
CA ASN A 2 7.81 16.87 -9.35
C ASN A 2 7.99 15.88 -10.51
N ALA A 3 8.55 16.32 -11.65
CA ALA A 3 8.67 15.47 -12.85
C ALA A 3 9.42 14.15 -12.57
N GLN A 4 10.48 14.22 -11.77
CA GLN A 4 11.27 13.06 -11.35
C GLN A 4 10.46 12.05 -10.52
N GLU A 5 9.62 12.52 -9.59
CA GLU A 5 8.76 11.66 -8.77
C GLU A 5 7.71 10.95 -9.62
N LYS A 6 7.19 11.61 -10.67
CA LYS A 6 6.21 11.03 -11.60
C LYS A 6 6.81 9.87 -12.40
N GLN A 7 8.02 10.05 -12.92
CA GLN A 7 8.72 8.98 -13.65
C GLN A 7 9.02 7.80 -12.74
N GLN A 8 9.55 8.04 -11.53
CA GLN A 8 9.79 6.99 -10.55
C GLN A 8 8.52 6.21 -10.19
N PHE A 9 7.40 6.92 -10.00
CA PHE A 9 6.11 6.28 -9.76
C PHE A 9 5.67 5.41 -10.93
N LEU A 10 5.76 5.91 -12.18
CA LEU A 10 5.37 5.16 -13.37
C LEU A 10 6.22 3.88 -13.53
N GLU A 11 7.53 3.99 -13.41
CA GLU A 11 8.42 2.82 -13.51
C GLU A 11 8.12 1.79 -12.42
N HIS A 12 8.04 2.24 -11.16
CA HIS A 12 7.78 1.36 -10.02
C HIS A 12 6.40 0.70 -10.10
N TRP A 13 5.38 1.45 -10.49
CA TRP A 13 4.02 0.94 -10.63
C TRP A 13 3.89 -0.01 -11.81
N LYS A 14 4.59 0.24 -12.92
CA LYS A 14 4.67 -0.68 -14.07
C LYS A 14 5.26 -2.03 -13.66
N THR A 15 6.36 -2.05 -12.92
CA THR A 15 6.94 -3.29 -12.36
C THR A 15 5.98 -3.98 -11.40
N THR A 16 5.29 -3.21 -10.55
CA THR A 16 4.30 -3.75 -9.61
C THR A 16 3.11 -4.40 -10.34
N ARG A 17 2.60 -3.78 -11.41
CA ARG A 17 1.53 -4.38 -12.26
C ARG A 17 1.96 -5.67 -12.92
N GLN A 18 3.20 -5.76 -13.41
CA GLN A 18 3.73 -6.98 -14.03
C GLN A 18 3.78 -8.16 -13.05
N LYS A 19 4.03 -7.90 -11.76
CA LYS A 19 4.01 -8.93 -10.71
C LYS A 19 2.59 -9.43 -10.38
N GLY A 20 1.56 -8.70 -10.78
CA GLY A 20 0.16 -9.08 -10.69
C GLY A 20 -0.59 -8.46 -9.51
N ALA A 21 -1.87 -8.12 -9.76
CA ALA A 21 -2.76 -7.49 -8.78
C ALA A 21 -2.93 -8.31 -7.50
N PHE A 22 -3.14 -9.63 -7.65
CA PHE A 22 -3.38 -10.52 -6.52
C PHE A 22 -2.21 -10.53 -5.53
N ARG A 23 -0.97 -10.63 -6.03
CA ARG A 23 0.24 -10.61 -5.20
C ARG A 23 0.38 -9.31 -4.43
N TYR A 24 0.16 -8.16 -5.09
CA TYR A 24 0.17 -6.86 -4.43
C TYR A 24 -0.90 -6.78 -3.34
N ILE A 25 -2.14 -7.16 -3.66
CA ILE A 25 -3.28 -7.07 -2.75
C ILE A 25 -3.03 -7.93 -1.51
N VAL A 26 -2.63 -9.19 -1.69
CA VAL A 26 -2.35 -10.11 -0.57
C VAL A 26 -1.19 -9.62 0.28
N ALA A 27 -0.06 -9.22 -0.33
CA ALA A 27 1.09 -8.73 0.40
C ALA A 27 0.77 -7.46 1.19
N THR A 28 0.04 -6.53 0.57
CA THR A 28 -0.37 -5.27 1.19
C THR A 28 -1.36 -5.52 2.32
N ALA A 29 -2.36 -6.40 2.11
CA ALA A 29 -3.36 -6.75 3.12
C ALA A 29 -2.74 -7.40 4.35
N ILE A 30 -1.85 -8.40 4.14
CA ILE A 30 -1.16 -9.07 5.23
C ILE A 30 -0.24 -8.12 5.97
N SER A 31 0.55 -7.32 5.24
CA SER A 31 1.50 -6.38 5.86
C SER A 31 0.76 -5.32 6.67
N TRP A 32 -0.21 -4.63 6.08
CA TRP A 32 -0.96 -3.58 6.76
C TRP A 32 -1.87 -4.11 7.85
N GLY A 33 -2.57 -5.22 7.62
CA GLY A 33 -3.40 -5.86 8.64
C GLY A 33 -2.58 -6.27 9.86
N THR A 34 -1.43 -6.92 9.63
CA THR A 34 -0.53 -7.34 10.72
C THR A 34 0.07 -6.15 11.46
N ILE A 35 0.65 -5.18 10.74
CA ILE A 35 1.27 -3.99 11.35
C ILE A 35 0.25 -3.22 12.19
N THR A 36 -0.96 -3.01 11.66
CA THR A 36 -2.00 -2.23 12.34
C THR A 36 -2.44 -2.91 13.63
N VAL A 37 -2.71 -4.20 13.61
CA VAL A 37 -3.08 -4.97 14.81
C VAL A 37 -1.95 -4.96 15.83
N PHE A 38 -0.71 -5.13 15.36
CA PHE A 38 0.45 -5.17 16.23
C PHE A 38 0.64 -3.84 16.95
N LEU A 39 0.54 -2.72 16.22
CA LEU A 39 0.62 -1.38 16.79
C LEU A 39 -0.52 -1.11 17.76
N ILE A 40 -1.77 -1.42 17.40
CA ILE A 40 -2.93 -1.21 18.27
C ILE A 40 -2.76 -1.99 19.58
N ARG A 41 -2.41 -3.28 19.50
CA ARG A 41 -2.27 -4.11 20.70
C ARG A 41 -1.06 -3.70 21.53
N PHE A 42 0.05 -3.35 20.88
CA PHE A 42 1.23 -2.80 21.54
C PHE A 42 0.89 -1.55 22.35
N PHE A 43 0.26 -0.55 21.72
CA PHE A 43 -0.11 0.69 22.39
C PHE A 43 -1.13 0.45 23.50
N MET A 44 -2.12 -0.42 23.28
CA MET A 44 -3.12 -0.76 24.31
C MET A 44 -2.46 -1.33 25.57
N VAL A 45 -1.53 -2.28 25.43
CA VAL A 45 -0.79 -2.84 26.57
C VAL A 45 0.07 -1.78 27.25
N VAL A 46 0.79 -0.98 26.45
CA VAL A 46 1.69 0.07 26.98
C VAL A 46 0.92 1.13 27.76
N PHE A 47 -0.26 1.55 27.28
CA PHE A 47 -1.07 2.57 27.96
C PHE A 47 -1.85 2.03 29.16
N GLU A 48 -2.32 0.78 29.13
CA GLU A 48 -3.12 0.21 30.23
C GLU A 48 -2.27 -0.34 31.38
N GLN A 49 -1.15 -0.99 31.06
CA GLN A 49 -0.35 -1.75 32.04
C GLN A 49 1.08 -1.21 32.20
N GLY A 50 1.46 -0.20 31.40
CA GLY A 50 2.84 0.24 31.28
C GLY A 50 3.67 -0.68 30.37
N PHE A 51 4.90 -0.27 30.07
CA PHE A 51 5.80 -1.08 29.23
C PHE A 51 6.37 -2.26 30.03
N ALA A 52 5.78 -3.45 29.85
CA ALA A 52 6.26 -4.70 30.42
C ALA A 52 6.34 -5.81 29.36
N TRP A 53 7.53 -6.41 29.18
CA TRP A 53 7.74 -7.48 28.20
C TRP A 53 6.83 -8.71 28.39
N PRO A 54 6.59 -9.20 29.63
CA PRO A 54 5.67 -10.32 29.85
C PRO A 54 4.23 -10.01 29.39
N ALA A 55 3.73 -8.80 29.71
CA ALA A 55 2.39 -8.36 29.33
C ALA A 55 2.21 -8.30 27.80
N LEU A 56 3.24 -7.82 27.08
CA LEU A 56 3.23 -7.84 25.61
C LEU A 56 3.18 -9.27 25.08
N ARG A 57 4.02 -10.17 25.59
CA ARG A 57 4.05 -11.57 25.16
C ARG A 57 2.70 -12.26 25.36
N ASP A 58 2.07 -12.07 26.51
CA ASP A 58 0.78 -12.67 26.83
C ASP A 58 -0.33 -12.08 25.95
N ALA A 59 -0.29 -10.77 25.69
CA ALA A 59 -1.25 -10.11 24.81
C ALA A 59 -1.17 -10.64 23.37
N PHE A 60 0.03 -10.88 22.83
CA PHE A 60 0.22 -11.40 21.47
C PHE A 60 -0.04 -12.91 21.34
N ASN A 61 0.14 -13.69 22.42
CA ASN A 61 -0.11 -15.13 22.41
C ASN A 61 -1.56 -15.49 22.78
N SER A 62 -2.41 -14.49 23.01
CA SER A 62 -3.81 -14.69 23.37
C SER A 62 -4.66 -15.17 22.18
N ARG A 63 -5.68 -15.99 22.43
CA ARG A 63 -6.66 -16.38 21.39
C ARG A 63 -7.42 -15.18 20.83
N GLU A 64 -7.65 -14.17 21.68
CA GLU A 64 -8.27 -12.91 21.27
C GLU A 64 -7.47 -12.20 20.20
N PHE A 65 -6.13 -12.19 20.32
CA PHE A 65 -5.25 -11.61 19.31
C PHE A 65 -5.45 -12.25 17.94
N LEU A 66 -5.60 -13.57 17.85
CA LEU A 66 -5.85 -14.26 16.57
C LEU A 66 -7.20 -13.86 15.95
N LEU A 67 -8.24 -13.70 16.76
CA LEU A 67 -9.55 -13.24 16.30
C LEU A 67 -9.47 -11.79 15.77
N TYR A 68 -8.86 -10.89 16.54
CA TYR A 68 -8.64 -9.51 16.10
C TYR A 68 -7.80 -9.45 14.83
N TRP A 69 -6.72 -10.24 14.78
CA TRP A 69 -5.86 -10.31 13.60
C TRP A 69 -6.65 -10.73 12.34
N GLY A 70 -7.54 -11.73 12.47
CA GLY A 70 -8.44 -12.13 11.38
C GLY A 70 -9.35 -10.99 10.90
N VAL A 71 -9.98 -10.25 11.81
CA VAL A 71 -10.86 -9.10 11.46
C VAL A 71 -10.08 -8.01 10.74
N PHE A 72 -8.89 -7.68 11.23
CA PHE A 72 -8.04 -6.66 10.60
C PHE A 72 -7.41 -7.10 9.28
N LEU A 73 -7.22 -8.40 9.05
CA LEU A 73 -6.84 -8.89 7.72
C LEU A 73 -7.94 -8.65 6.69
N ILE A 74 -9.22 -8.79 7.07
CA ILE A 74 -10.34 -8.46 6.19
C ILE A 74 -10.35 -6.95 5.88
N GLY A 75 -10.15 -6.11 6.90
CA GLY A 75 -9.99 -4.66 6.72
C GLY A 75 -8.78 -4.30 5.86
N GLY A 76 -7.64 -4.96 6.07
CA GLY A 76 -6.43 -4.83 5.29
C GLY A 76 -6.62 -5.24 3.83
N LEU A 77 -7.44 -6.26 3.56
CA LEU A 77 -7.79 -6.67 2.21
C LEU A 77 -8.62 -5.59 1.50
N PHE A 78 -9.63 -5.03 2.18
CA PHE A 78 -10.41 -3.92 1.64
C PHE A 78 -9.53 -2.70 1.33
N TYR A 79 -8.63 -2.35 2.25
CA TYR A 79 -7.64 -1.29 2.05
C TYR A 79 -6.71 -1.57 0.87
N ALA A 80 -6.19 -2.79 0.75
CA ALA A 80 -5.28 -3.16 -0.33
C ALA A 80 -5.95 -3.10 -1.71
N VAL A 81 -7.21 -3.53 -1.79
CA VAL A 81 -8.01 -3.43 -3.02
C VAL A 81 -8.26 -1.97 -3.39
N THR A 82 -8.71 -1.15 -2.45
CA THR A 82 -8.97 0.29 -2.70
C THR A 82 -7.69 1.03 -3.12
N MET A 83 -6.56 0.75 -2.48
CA MET A 83 -5.26 1.32 -2.85
C MET A 83 -4.80 0.87 -4.24
N TRP A 84 -5.00 -0.40 -4.60
CA TRP A 84 -4.71 -0.88 -5.95
C TRP A 84 -5.50 -0.09 -7.01
N PHE A 85 -6.80 0.10 -6.79
CA PHE A 85 -7.63 0.87 -7.72
C PHE A 85 -7.19 2.33 -7.80
N TYR A 86 -6.91 2.96 -6.65
CA TYR A 86 -6.45 4.35 -6.59
C TYR A 86 -5.14 4.56 -7.37
N PHE A 87 -4.13 3.72 -7.12
CA PHE A 87 -2.84 3.84 -7.81
C PHE A 87 -2.94 3.48 -9.29
N ASN A 88 -3.76 2.49 -9.65
CA ASN A 88 -3.98 2.16 -11.05
C ASN A 88 -4.67 3.30 -11.80
N TRP A 89 -5.61 4.01 -11.16
CA TRP A 89 -6.21 5.22 -11.73
C TRP A 89 -5.19 6.34 -11.91
N GLN A 90 -4.36 6.63 -10.89
CA GLN A 90 -3.28 7.62 -10.98
C GLN A 90 -2.28 7.28 -12.09
N TYR A 91 -1.89 6.01 -12.21
CA TYR A 91 -1.00 5.55 -13.27
C TYR A 91 -1.55 5.83 -14.66
N ARG A 92 -2.80 5.44 -14.93
CA ARG A 92 -3.43 5.68 -16.25
C ARG A 92 -3.51 7.16 -16.59
N LYS A 93 -3.78 8.00 -15.58
CA LYS A 93 -3.84 9.46 -15.77
C LYS A 93 -2.47 10.03 -16.13
N LEU A 94 -1.40 9.58 -15.46
CA LEU A 94 -0.05 10.04 -15.71
C LEU A 94 0.52 9.51 -17.04
N GLU A 95 0.23 8.26 -17.38
CA GLU A 95 0.65 7.64 -18.65
C GLU A 95 0.02 8.34 -19.85
N ALA A 96 -1.28 8.64 -19.81
CA ALA A 96 -1.96 9.38 -20.87
C ALA A 96 -1.41 10.81 -21.04
N ALA A 97 -1.14 11.51 -19.92
CA ALA A 97 -0.55 12.84 -19.97
C ALA A 97 0.87 12.85 -20.58
N GLN A 98 1.66 11.80 -20.32
CA GLN A 98 3.01 11.69 -20.86
C GLN A 98 3.01 11.35 -22.36
N GLN A 99 2.06 10.54 -22.82
CA GLN A 99 1.90 10.24 -24.25
C GLN A 99 1.56 11.49 -25.06
N LEU A 100 0.62 12.30 -24.58
CA LEU A 100 0.25 13.57 -25.24
C LEU A 100 1.44 14.54 -25.33
N GLN A 101 2.26 14.64 -24.28
CA GLN A 101 3.46 15.50 -24.30
C GLN A 101 4.51 15.01 -25.30
N ASN A 102 4.69 13.70 -25.45
CA ASN A 102 5.61 13.15 -26.43
C ASN A 102 5.11 13.38 -27.86
N GLU A 103 3.80 13.23 -28.11
CA GLU A 103 3.17 13.51 -29.42
C GLU A 103 3.31 14.99 -29.82
N GLU A 104 3.11 15.92 -28.88
CA GLU A 104 3.31 17.36 -29.10
C GLU A 104 4.78 17.67 -29.44
N GLN A 105 5.74 17.07 -28.73
CA GLN A 105 7.17 17.25 -28.99
C GLN A 105 7.61 16.68 -30.35
N GLU A 106 7.08 15.52 -30.75
CA GLU A 106 7.34 14.93 -32.06
C GLU A 106 6.76 15.80 -33.19
N ALA A 107 5.54 16.32 -33.02
CA ALA A 107 4.91 17.21 -34.00
C ALA A 107 5.69 18.52 -34.18
N ASP A 108 6.14 19.13 -33.08
CA ASP A 108 6.95 20.35 -33.12
C ASP A 108 8.31 20.10 -33.82
N SER A 109 8.95 18.95 -33.57
CA SER A 109 10.23 18.59 -34.18
C SER A 109 10.17 18.36 -35.70
N GLN A 110 9.00 18.01 -36.24
CA GLN A 110 8.77 17.79 -37.67
C GLN A 110 8.36 19.08 -38.41
N SER A 111 8.03 20.14 -37.68
CA SER A 111 7.64 21.44 -38.24
C SER A 111 8.80 22.41 -38.46
N VAL A 112 10.01 22.02 -38.07
CA VAL A 112 11.28 22.76 -38.21
C VAL A 112 12.11 22.17 -39.35
#